data_AF-A0A9P9SXD9-F1
#
_entry.id   AF-A0A9P9SXD9-F1
#
_cell.length_a   1.000
_cell.length_b   1.000
_cell.length_c   1.000
_cell.angle_alpha   90.00
_cell.angle_beta   90.00
_cell.angle_gamma   90.00
#
_symmetry.space_group_name_H-M   'P 1'
#
loop_
_entity.id
_entity.type
_entity.pdbx_description
1 polymer ?
#
loop_
_entity_poly.entity_id
_entity_poly.type
_entity_poly.pdbx_seq_one_letter_code
_entity_poly.pdbx_strand_id
1 'polypeptide(L)'
;MVPKHECTPLLAAHAESRFRLYGDFWLSSPERHLHPHALRRLKQLEPSLRQLECRPTPGCQTQQACVFNLPEAFREFQELESTSWARPRRKDELVPPSGSLEWPIAHHLHNPSFQTLTPHEGETEDATSACVWLIIANNFVPGKTFIFDHLSRRESVDGLQIYPQSILDLHETWLSKVRSNMAAKVEVVYGKKVRERMSQIHDLEPLQLWGEYEGIVLYLEWLSIGTVSGRFLARFVVPAYHPQVFLSPGGARYGARQDTILRVAHELAGLAYKDGFYQNFNTTMINKSGVRPHHYITSSKLAVVAEEELNKNIADMVEPRKLGPISRVRLPPSETGAVTVFYSGTDRAY
;
A
#
# COMPACT_ATOMS: atom_id res chain seq x y z
N MET A 1 55.48 5.57 -48.04
CA MET A 1 55.01 6.75 -47.29
C MET A 1 53.49 6.70 -47.28
N VAL A 2 52.92 6.32 -46.14
CA VAL A 2 51.47 6.25 -45.89
C VAL A 2 51.23 7.06 -44.61
N PRO A 3 50.22 7.95 -44.56
CA PRO A 3 50.14 8.95 -43.50
C PRO A 3 49.82 8.31 -42.14
N LYS A 4 50.54 8.74 -41.11
CA LYS A 4 50.19 8.54 -39.70
C LYS A 4 48.90 9.33 -39.43
N HIS A 5 47.82 8.66 -39.10
CA HIS A 5 46.70 9.30 -38.43
C HIS A 5 47.00 9.35 -36.94
N GLU A 6 47.36 10.56 -36.50
CA GLU A 6 47.47 10.94 -35.11
C GLU A 6 46.10 10.95 -34.41
N CYS A 7 46.16 10.68 -33.10
CA CYS A 7 45.09 10.77 -32.13
C CYS A 7 44.16 11.97 -32.32
N THR A 8 42.87 11.70 -32.25
CA THR A 8 41.94 12.60 -31.56
C THR A 8 41.04 11.72 -30.68
N PRO A 9 41.16 11.77 -29.35
CA PRO A 9 40.11 11.25 -28.48
C PRO A 9 38.97 12.26 -28.57
N LEU A 10 38.12 12.07 -29.58
CA LEU A 10 36.84 12.76 -29.64
C LEU A 10 36.02 12.24 -28.46
N LEU A 11 36.05 13.04 -27.40
CA LEU A 11 34.97 13.27 -26.44
C LEU A 11 34.21 11.99 -26.12
N ALA A 12 34.58 11.38 -25.00
CA ALA A 12 33.64 10.60 -24.21
C ALA A 12 32.32 11.38 -24.21
N ALA A 13 31.35 10.89 -24.98
CA ALA A 13 29.99 11.34 -24.88
C ALA A 13 29.67 11.29 -23.40
N HIS A 14 29.32 12.44 -22.82
CA HIS A 14 28.72 12.51 -21.51
C HIS A 14 27.42 11.69 -21.61
N ALA A 15 27.53 10.36 -21.46
CA ALA A 15 26.42 9.55 -21.03
C ALA A 15 26.00 10.21 -19.74
N GLU A 16 24.86 10.89 -19.76
CA GLU A 16 24.31 11.54 -18.60
C GLU A 16 24.33 10.53 -17.46
N SER A 17 25.09 10.80 -16.41
CA SER A 17 25.20 9.89 -15.28
C SER A 17 23.80 9.73 -14.69
N ARG A 18 23.17 8.58 -14.94
CA ARG A 18 21.86 8.26 -14.36
C ARG A 18 22.05 7.69 -12.97
N PHE A 19 21.12 7.97 -12.08
CA PHE A 19 21.08 7.43 -10.73
C PHE A 19 20.03 6.33 -10.65
N ARG A 20 20.46 5.12 -10.30
CA ARG A 20 19.55 3.98 -10.06
C ARG A 20 18.98 4.11 -8.67
N LEU A 21 17.68 4.40 -8.56
CA LEU A 21 17.04 4.53 -7.25
C LEU A 21 16.67 3.15 -6.67
N TYR A 22 16.00 2.32 -7.47
CA TYR A 22 15.55 0.99 -7.07
C TYR A 22 15.12 0.17 -8.29
N GLY A 23 15.46 -1.11 -8.34
CA GLY A 23 15.05 -2.00 -9.44
C GLY A 23 15.56 -1.47 -10.79
N ASP A 24 14.65 -1.29 -11.74
CA ASP A 24 14.93 -0.68 -13.05
C ASP A 24 14.53 0.80 -13.13
N PHE A 25 14.27 1.44 -11.98
CA PHE A 25 13.92 2.85 -11.91
C PHE A 25 15.17 3.74 -11.88
N TRP A 26 15.35 4.52 -12.95
CA TRP A 26 16.52 5.37 -13.18
C TRP A 26 16.14 6.84 -13.29
N LEU A 27 16.74 7.66 -12.44
CA LEU A 27 16.59 9.12 -12.41
C LEU A 27 17.79 9.82 -13.07
N SER A 28 17.63 11.10 -13.40
CA SER A 28 18.74 11.97 -13.79
C SER A 28 19.78 12.10 -12.66
N SER A 29 21.02 12.49 -12.98
CA SER A 29 22.10 12.68 -11.99
C SER A 29 21.66 13.63 -10.87
N PRO A 30 21.60 13.20 -9.60
CA PRO A 30 21.08 14.03 -8.52
C PRO A 30 21.92 15.29 -8.29
N GLU A 31 23.21 15.29 -8.64
CA GLU A 31 24.14 16.42 -8.45
C GLU A 31 23.69 17.70 -9.16
N ARG A 32 22.90 17.58 -10.24
CA ARG A 32 22.39 18.71 -11.02
C ARG A 32 21.02 19.20 -10.54
N HIS A 33 20.31 18.41 -9.72
CA HIS A 33 18.92 18.70 -9.36
C HIS A 33 18.70 18.87 -7.85
N LEU A 34 19.53 18.24 -7.01
CA LEU A 34 19.34 18.21 -5.57
C LEU A 34 20.27 19.19 -4.86
N HIS A 35 19.73 19.86 -3.83
CA HIS A 35 20.52 20.66 -2.92
C HIS A 35 21.55 19.78 -2.15
N PRO A 36 22.73 20.28 -1.76
CA PRO A 36 23.76 19.49 -1.06
C PRO A 36 23.28 18.70 0.17
N HIS A 37 22.29 19.23 0.90
CA HIS A 37 21.68 18.52 2.02
C HIS A 37 20.89 17.28 1.56
N ALA A 38 20.08 17.40 0.52
CA ALA A 38 19.33 16.29 -0.05
C ALA A 38 20.26 15.24 -0.68
N LEU A 39 21.36 15.67 -1.31
CA LEU A 39 22.42 14.77 -1.79
C LEU A 39 23.04 13.93 -0.68
N ARG A 40 23.40 14.57 0.45
CA ARG A 40 23.92 13.83 1.61
C ARG A 40 22.88 12.85 2.15
N ARG A 41 21.61 13.25 2.22
CA ARG A 41 20.54 12.36 2.67
C ARG A 41 20.39 11.16 1.74
N LEU A 42 20.38 11.38 0.42
CA LEU A 42 20.28 10.32 -0.57
C LEU A 42 21.42 9.30 -0.40
N LYS A 43 22.67 9.77 -0.25
CA LYS A 43 23.83 8.90 0.04
C LYS A 43 23.69 8.08 1.32
N GLN A 44 23.05 8.64 2.36
CA GLN A 44 22.75 7.90 3.59
C GLN A 44 21.65 6.85 3.41
N LEU A 45 20.74 7.06 2.45
CA LEU A 45 19.65 6.13 2.16
C LEU A 45 20.09 4.97 1.26
N GLU A 46 21.13 5.14 0.43
CA GLU A 46 21.61 4.11 -0.51
C GLU A 46 21.80 2.71 0.11
N PRO A 47 22.41 2.54 1.30
CA PRO A 47 22.54 1.22 1.91
C PRO A 47 21.18 0.57 2.20
N SER A 48 20.20 1.37 2.66
CA SER A 48 18.84 0.88 2.97
C SER A 48 18.06 0.54 1.71
N LEU A 49 18.23 1.33 0.64
CA LEU A 49 17.63 1.07 -0.67
C LEU A 49 18.16 -0.25 -1.27
N ARG A 50 19.48 -0.47 -1.20
CA ARG A 50 20.10 -1.74 -1.61
C ARG A 50 19.66 -2.92 -0.75
N GLN A 51 19.53 -2.72 0.57
CA GLN A 51 19.01 -3.75 1.47
C GLN A 51 17.57 -4.15 1.11
N LEU A 52 16.73 -3.18 0.77
CA LEU A 52 15.35 -3.44 0.32
C LEU A 52 15.34 -4.29 -0.97
N GLU A 53 16.25 -4.07 -1.92
CA GLU A 53 16.38 -4.90 -3.13
C GLU A 53 16.71 -6.34 -2.77
N CYS A 54 17.76 -6.56 -1.97
CA CYS A 54 18.26 -7.88 -1.62
C CYS A 54 17.36 -8.66 -0.65
N ARG A 55 16.38 -8.01 -0.02
CA ARG A 55 15.51 -8.68 0.96
C ARG A 55 14.71 -9.80 0.26
N PRO A 56 14.79 -11.05 0.75
CA PRO A 56 13.94 -12.12 0.26
C PRO A 56 12.48 -11.75 0.52
N THR A 57 11.67 -11.97 -0.50
CA THR A 57 10.23 -11.83 -0.42
C THR A 57 9.68 -12.76 0.67
N PRO A 58 8.81 -12.29 1.59
CA PRO A 58 8.03 -13.19 2.44
C PRO A 58 7.40 -14.29 1.57
N GLY A 59 7.71 -15.56 1.87
CA GLY A 59 7.34 -16.72 1.05
C GLY A 59 8.51 -17.44 0.34
N CYS A 60 9.67 -16.78 0.17
CA CYS A 60 10.84 -17.37 -0.49
C CYS A 60 11.85 -18.03 0.48
N GLN A 61 11.51 -18.15 1.77
CA GLN A 61 12.34 -18.86 2.75
C GLN A 61 11.81 -20.28 2.96
N THR A 62 12.58 -21.23 2.45
CA THR A 62 12.61 -22.64 2.84
C THR A 62 12.96 -22.75 4.32
N GLN A 63 11.98 -22.57 5.21
CA GLN A 63 12.03 -22.99 6.60
C GLN A 63 10.61 -22.90 7.15
N GLN A 64 9.88 -24.01 7.09
CA GLN A 64 8.91 -24.58 8.04
C GLN A 64 8.14 -23.68 9.05
N ALA A 65 7.99 -22.39 8.79
CA ALA A 65 7.09 -21.47 9.49
C ALA A 65 5.77 -21.48 8.72
N CYS A 66 4.65 -21.57 9.44
CA CYS A 66 3.31 -21.60 8.86
C CYS A 66 3.17 -20.56 7.74
N VAL A 67 2.96 -21.04 6.50
CA VAL A 67 2.62 -20.18 5.37
C VAL A 67 1.38 -19.39 5.77
N PHE A 68 1.45 -18.06 5.72
CA PHE A 68 0.32 -17.21 6.08
C PHE A 68 -0.87 -17.51 5.17
N ASN A 69 -1.91 -18.11 5.74
CA ASN A 69 -3.12 -18.48 5.03
C ASN A 69 -4.08 -17.29 5.01
N LEU A 70 -3.97 -16.45 3.96
CA LEU A 70 -4.77 -15.24 3.82
C LEU A 70 -6.29 -15.52 3.91
N PRO A 71 -6.87 -16.51 3.21
CA PRO A 71 -8.30 -16.85 3.36
C PRO A 71 -8.71 -17.21 4.79
N GLU A 72 -7.90 -17.97 5.52
CA GLU A 72 -8.21 -18.36 6.90
C GLU A 72 -8.10 -17.19 7.87
N ALA A 73 -7.02 -16.41 7.78
CA ALA A 73 -6.84 -15.22 8.58
C ALA A 73 -7.95 -14.17 8.32
N PHE A 74 -8.45 -14.08 7.08
CA PHE A 74 -9.58 -13.22 6.76
C PHE A 74 -10.89 -13.70 7.39
N ARG A 75 -11.16 -15.02 7.40
CA ARG A 75 -12.34 -15.57 8.10
C ARG A 75 -12.30 -15.26 9.59
N GLU A 76 -11.16 -15.40 10.24
CA GLU A 76 -10.99 -15.01 11.65
C GLU A 76 -11.28 -13.53 11.88
N PHE A 77 -10.72 -12.66 11.03
CA PHE A 77 -11.00 -11.24 11.08
C PHE A 77 -12.48 -10.94 10.86
N GLN A 78 -13.13 -11.64 9.93
CA GLN A 78 -14.54 -11.46 9.61
C GLN A 78 -15.46 -11.84 10.77
N GLU A 79 -15.17 -12.95 11.46
CA GLU A 79 -15.85 -13.34 12.69
C GLU A 79 -15.68 -12.30 13.80
N LEU A 80 -14.44 -11.86 14.03
CA LEU A 80 -14.12 -10.93 15.11
C LEU A 80 -14.74 -9.54 14.86
N GLU A 81 -14.53 -8.96 13.68
CA GLU A 81 -15.03 -7.62 13.37
C GLU A 81 -16.57 -7.59 13.42
N SER A 82 -17.24 -8.57 12.81
CA SER A 82 -18.71 -8.59 12.70
C SER A 82 -19.41 -8.65 14.06
N THR A 83 -18.81 -9.30 15.05
CA THR A 83 -19.34 -9.47 16.40
C THR A 83 -18.89 -8.41 17.40
N SER A 84 -17.89 -7.59 17.04
CA SER A 84 -17.32 -6.56 17.94
C SER A 84 -18.13 -5.26 17.97
N TRP A 85 -19.03 -5.05 17.03
CA TRP A 85 -19.97 -3.94 17.03
C TRP A 85 -21.00 -4.09 18.15
N ALA A 86 -21.50 -2.97 18.71
CA ALA A 86 -22.58 -3.01 19.71
C ALA A 86 -23.81 -3.79 19.20
N ARG A 87 -24.13 -3.61 17.91
CA ARG A 87 -25.05 -4.48 17.17
C ARG A 87 -24.24 -5.22 16.12
N PRO A 88 -24.16 -6.57 16.20
CA PRO A 88 -23.40 -7.34 15.23
C PRO A 88 -23.78 -6.98 13.79
N ARG A 89 -22.76 -6.76 12.95
CA ARG A 89 -22.95 -6.41 11.54
C ARG A 89 -22.82 -7.65 10.66
N ARG A 90 -23.33 -7.59 9.44
CA ARG A 90 -23.26 -8.71 8.51
C ARG A 90 -21.82 -8.98 8.09
N LYS A 91 -21.46 -10.26 7.99
CA LYS A 91 -20.14 -10.74 7.58
C LYS A 91 -19.91 -10.59 6.08
N ASP A 92 -20.94 -10.77 5.28
CA ASP A 92 -20.91 -10.71 3.81
C ASP A 92 -20.70 -9.30 3.24
N GLU A 93 -20.70 -8.28 4.10
CA GLU A 93 -20.26 -6.92 3.78
C GLU A 93 -18.74 -6.74 3.94
N LEU A 94 -18.02 -7.68 4.54
CA LEU A 94 -16.56 -7.66 4.58
C LEU A 94 -15.99 -8.32 3.33
N VAL A 95 -15.02 -7.65 2.71
CA VAL A 95 -14.43 -8.00 1.42
C VAL A 95 -12.96 -8.36 1.62
N PRO A 96 -12.53 -9.57 1.24
CA PRO A 96 -11.13 -9.96 1.32
C PRO A 96 -10.27 -9.24 0.29
N PRO A 97 -8.96 -9.05 0.56
CA PRO A 97 -7.99 -8.66 -0.46
C PRO A 97 -7.98 -9.61 -1.66
N SER A 98 -7.55 -9.08 -2.81
CA SER A 98 -7.46 -9.80 -4.09
C SER A 98 -6.05 -9.88 -4.62
N GLY A 99 -5.77 -10.97 -5.34
CA GLY A 99 -4.46 -11.25 -5.91
C GLY A 99 -3.51 -11.98 -4.95
N SER A 100 -2.30 -12.30 -5.44
CA SER A 100 -1.29 -13.00 -4.64
C SER A 100 -0.53 -12.03 -3.74
N LEU A 101 -0.22 -12.47 -2.52
CA LEU A 101 0.71 -11.77 -1.64
C LEU A 101 2.12 -11.71 -2.21
N GLU A 102 2.45 -12.51 -3.23
CA GLU A 102 3.79 -12.57 -3.84
C GLU A 102 4.07 -11.44 -4.84
N TRP A 103 3.08 -10.60 -5.16
CA TRP A 103 3.23 -9.58 -6.19
C TRP A 103 4.11 -8.41 -5.75
N PRO A 104 4.90 -7.82 -6.68
CA PRO A 104 5.88 -6.79 -6.35
C PRO A 104 5.23 -5.42 -6.05
N ILE A 105 3.97 -5.24 -6.48
CA ILE A 105 3.18 -4.03 -6.29
C ILE A 105 1.84 -4.36 -5.62
N ALA A 106 1.42 -3.48 -4.72
CA ALA A 106 0.09 -3.51 -4.12
C ALA A 106 -0.66 -2.18 -4.29
N HIS A 107 -1.99 -2.26 -4.38
CA HIS A 107 -2.91 -1.13 -4.48
C HIS A 107 -3.76 -1.08 -3.21
N HIS A 108 -3.57 -0.02 -2.44
CA HIS A 108 -4.22 0.22 -1.15
C HIS A 108 -5.29 1.29 -1.30
N LEU A 109 -6.55 0.86 -1.23
CA LEU A 109 -7.73 1.71 -1.32
C LEU A 109 -8.32 2.02 0.07
N HIS A 110 -9.39 2.80 0.10
CA HIS A 110 -10.00 3.27 1.34
C HIS A 110 -10.92 2.22 1.97
N ASN A 111 -12.02 1.92 1.30
CA ASN A 111 -12.99 0.90 1.68
C ASN A 111 -13.75 0.45 0.43
N PRO A 112 -14.23 -0.80 0.38
CA PRO A 112 -15.06 -1.26 -0.72
C PRO A 112 -16.42 -0.56 -0.70
N SER A 113 -17.02 -0.38 -1.87
CA SER A 113 -18.32 0.30 -2.02
C SER A 113 -19.46 -0.71 -2.19
N PHE A 114 -20.69 -0.33 -1.84
CA PHE A 114 -21.90 -1.04 -2.26
C PHE A 114 -22.26 -0.81 -3.74
N GLN A 115 -21.59 0.14 -4.42
CA GLN A 115 -21.85 0.45 -5.83
C GLN A 115 -21.12 -0.53 -6.76
N THR A 116 -21.59 -1.77 -6.76
CA THR A 116 -21.11 -2.92 -7.53
C THR A 116 -22.30 -3.79 -7.98
N LEU A 117 -22.10 -4.72 -8.93
CA LEU A 117 -23.06 -5.78 -9.24
C LEU A 117 -23.17 -6.85 -8.15
N THR A 118 -22.14 -7.03 -7.31
CA THR A 118 -22.08 -8.05 -6.25
C THR A 118 -21.87 -7.40 -4.87
N PRO A 119 -22.89 -6.71 -4.31
CA PRO A 119 -22.73 -5.93 -3.08
C PRO A 119 -22.57 -6.76 -1.79
N HIS A 120 -22.82 -8.06 -1.82
CA HIS A 120 -22.71 -8.96 -0.66
C HIS A 120 -21.79 -10.16 -0.93
N GLU A 121 -21.02 -10.11 -2.00
CA GLU A 121 -20.13 -11.19 -2.42
C GLU A 121 -18.87 -10.58 -3.05
N GLY A 122 -17.88 -11.44 -3.30
CA GLY A 122 -16.67 -11.09 -4.03
C GLY A 122 -15.51 -10.62 -3.17
N GLU A 123 -14.50 -10.13 -3.86
CA GLU A 123 -13.20 -9.70 -3.35
C GLU A 123 -12.92 -8.25 -3.80
N THR A 124 -11.80 -7.65 -3.40
CA THR A 124 -11.51 -6.24 -3.72
C THR A 124 -11.33 -5.99 -5.22
N GLU A 125 -10.85 -6.98 -5.99
CA GLU A 125 -10.79 -6.97 -7.45
C GLU A 125 -12.19 -7.19 -8.06
N ASP A 126 -13.02 -6.15 -7.96
CA ASP A 126 -14.35 -6.12 -8.52
C ASP A 126 -14.41 -5.13 -9.69
N ALA A 127 -14.28 -5.65 -10.91
CA ALA A 127 -14.31 -4.84 -12.13
C ALA A 127 -15.65 -4.11 -12.37
N THR A 128 -16.69 -4.42 -11.60
CA THR A 128 -18.00 -3.76 -11.68
C THR A 128 -18.09 -2.52 -10.78
N SER A 129 -17.12 -2.34 -9.88
CA SER A 129 -16.85 -1.07 -9.18
C SER A 129 -16.07 -0.14 -10.07
N ALA A 130 -16.57 1.08 -10.32
CA ALA A 130 -15.91 1.99 -11.26
C ALA A 130 -14.52 2.46 -10.80
N CYS A 131 -14.29 2.54 -9.48
CA CYS A 131 -12.96 2.89 -8.95
C CYS A 131 -11.94 1.76 -9.18
N VAL A 132 -12.35 0.51 -8.91
CA VAL A 132 -11.50 -0.66 -9.13
C VAL A 132 -11.29 -0.89 -10.63
N TRP A 133 -12.31 -0.70 -11.45
CA TRP A 133 -12.19 -0.75 -12.91
C TRP A 133 -11.14 0.22 -13.45
N LEU A 134 -11.06 1.45 -12.92
CA LEU A 134 -10.02 2.41 -13.33
C LEU A 134 -8.60 1.92 -13.00
N ILE A 135 -8.43 1.25 -11.86
CA ILE A 135 -7.16 0.62 -11.51
C ILE A 135 -6.88 -0.53 -12.48
N ILE A 136 -7.86 -1.39 -12.72
CA ILE A 136 -7.74 -2.54 -13.62
C ILE A 136 -7.36 -2.09 -15.04
N ALA A 137 -8.06 -1.09 -15.56
CA ALA A 137 -7.87 -0.57 -16.91
C ALA A 137 -6.54 0.19 -17.11
N ASN A 138 -5.93 0.67 -16.02
CA ASN A 138 -4.63 1.36 -16.03
C ASN A 138 -3.44 0.38 -15.97
N ASN A 139 -3.48 -0.68 -16.78
CA ASN A 139 -2.43 -1.69 -16.87
C ASN A 139 -2.23 -2.54 -15.61
N PHE A 140 -3.28 -2.71 -14.81
CA PHE A 140 -3.35 -3.86 -13.93
C PHE A 140 -3.24 -5.11 -14.80
N VAL A 141 -2.30 -5.98 -14.48
CA VAL A 141 -2.23 -7.28 -15.13
C VAL A 141 -2.95 -8.24 -14.19
N PRO A 142 -4.13 -8.79 -14.58
CA PRO A 142 -4.84 -9.75 -13.75
C PRO A 142 -3.90 -10.85 -13.27
N GLY A 143 -3.87 -11.05 -11.95
CA GLY A 143 -2.93 -11.96 -11.33
C GLY A 143 -1.46 -11.54 -11.45
N LYS A 144 -1.12 -10.24 -11.40
CA LYS A 144 0.25 -9.73 -11.10
C LYS A 144 0.29 -8.56 -10.10
N THR A 145 -0.82 -8.33 -9.43
CA THR A 145 -1.11 -7.15 -8.63
C THR A 145 -1.90 -7.60 -7.42
N PHE A 146 -1.66 -6.96 -6.27
CA PHE A 146 -2.39 -7.22 -5.04
C PHE A 146 -3.27 -6.01 -4.70
N ILE A 147 -4.57 -6.19 -4.45
CA ILE A 147 -5.49 -5.10 -4.07
C ILE A 147 -6.01 -5.34 -2.67
N PHE A 148 -5.97 -4.32 -1.82
CA PHE A 148 -6.63 -4.36 -0.53
C PHE A 148 -7.16 -2.97 -0.14
N ASP A 149 -8.10 -2.95 0.79
CA ASP A 149 -8.64 -1.73 1.37
C ASP A 149 -8.10 -1.52 2.79
N HIS A 150 -7.99 -0.26 3.20
CA HIS A 150 -7.67 0.11 4.57
C HIS A 150 -8.74 -0.41 5.54
N LEU A 151 -10.00 -0.23 5.16
CA LEU A 151 -11.15 -0.82 5.83
C LEU A 151 -11.78 -1.87 4.91
N SER A 152 -11.65 -3.13 5.26
CA SER A 152 -12.21 -4.25 4.48
C SER A 152 -13.74 -4.36 4.51
N ARG A 153 -14.48 -3.38 5.02
CA ARG A 153 -15.96 -3.41 5.12
C ARG A 153 -16.58 -2.50 4.08
N ARG A 154 -17.60 -3.02 3.37
CA ARG A 154 -18.43 -2.20 2.47
C ARG A 154 -19.16 -1.15 3.28
N GLU A 155 -18.99 0.09 2.87
CA GLU A 155 -19.57 1.21 3.60
C GLU A 155 -19.98 2.33 2.64
N SER A 156 -21.07 3.01 2.99
CA SER A 156 -21.63 4.15 2.26
C SER A 156 -21.09 5.50 2.75
N VAL A 157 -20.47 5.47 3.92
CA VAL A 157 -19.91 6.61 4.65
C VAL A 157 -18.42 6.41 4.90
N ASP A 158 -17.76 7.44 5.42
CA ASP A 158 -16.32 7.38 5.69
C ASP A 158 -16.01 6.71 7.03
N GLY A 159 -15.75 5.41 6.98
CA GLY A 159 -15.42 4.61 8.16
C GLY A 159 -14.23 5.12 8.96
N LEU A 160 -13.22 5.74 8.33
CA LEU A 160 -12.04 6.26 9.05
C LEU A 160 -12.38 7.42 9.99
N GLN A 161 -13.47 8.14 9.73
CA GLN A 161 -13.90 9.27 10.54
C GLN A 161 -14.89 8.89 11.64
N ILE A 162 -15.67 7.84 11.41
CA ILE A 162 -16.87 7.56 12.22
C ILE A 162 -16.79 6.23 12.97
N TYR A 163 -15.95 5.27 12.52
CA TYR A 163 -15.85 4.00 13.23
C TYR A 163 -15.29 4.24 14.64
N PRO A 164 -15.85 3.55 15.66
CA PRO A 164 -15.25 3.54 16.98
C PRO A 164 -13.79 3.06 16.91
N GLN A 165 -12.92 3.63 17.75
CA GLN A 165 -11.50 3.29 17.71
C GLN A 165 -11.25 1.79 17.86
N SER A 166 -12.04 1.09 18.68
CA SER A 166 -11.92 -0.36 18.83
C SER A 166 -12.18 -1.15 17.55
N ILE A 167 -13.01 -0.64 16.64
CA ILE A 167 -13.24 -1.25 15.32
C ILE A 167 -12.10 -0.88 14.36
N LEU A 168 -11.64 0.38 14.38
CA LEU A 168 -10.47 0.80 13.60
C LEU A 168 -9.24 -0.04 13.95
N ASP A 169 -9.01 -0.30 15.24
CA ASP A 169 -7.90 -1.13 15.72
C ASP A 169 -7.96 -2.57 15.18
N LEU A 170 -9.16 -3.14 15.02
CA LEU A 170 -9.33 -4.46 14.39
C LEU A 170 -8.94 -4.43 12.91
N HIS A 171 -9.41 -3.43 12.17
CA HIS A 171 -9.06 -3.25 10.77
C HIS A 171 -7.56 -3.00 10.58
N GLU A 172 -6.94 -2.20 11.44
CA GLU A 172 -5.51 -1.88 11.37
C GLU A 172 -4.63 -3.05 11.79
N THR A 173 -5.09 -3.87 12.74
CA THR A 173 -4.45 -5.14 13.09
C THR A 173 -4.50 -6.11 11.91
N TRP A 174 -5.66 -6.22 11.26
CA TRP A 174 -5.81 -7.01 10.03
C TRP A 174 -4.92 -6.50 8.89
N LEU A 175 -4.94 -5.20 8.64
CA LEU A 175 -4.10 -4.52 7.66
C LEU A 175 -2.62 -4.79 7.91
N SER A 176 -2.18 -4.72 9.17
CA SER A 176 -0.80 -5.04 9.56
C SER A 176 -0.43 -6.50 9.26
N LYS A 177 -1.33 -7.46 9.50
CA LYS A 177 -1.13 -8.87 9.11
C LYS A 177 -0.98 -9.02 7.59
N VAL A 178 -1.84 -8.37 6.81
CA VAL A 178 -1.76 -8.41 5.33
C VAL A 178 -0.44 -7.80 4.85
N ARG A 179 -0.11 -6.59 5.32
CA ARG A 179 1.12 -5.87 4.93
C ARG A 179 2.40 -6.58 5.36
N SER A 180 2.43 -7.24 6.51
CA SER A 180 3.64 -7.95 6.98
C SER A 180 3.93 -9.22 6.18
N ASN A 181 2.89 -9.79 5.54
CA ASN A 181 3.00 -11.01 4.74
C ASN A 181 3.06 -10.76 3.23
N MET A 182 2.83 -9.54 2.75
CA MET A 182 2.96 -9.22 1.33
C MET A 182 4.43 -9.02 0.90
N ALA A 183 4.73 -9.52 -0.29
CA ALA A 183 5.95 -9.31 -1.06
C ALA A 183 6.17 -7.88 -1.49
N ALA A 184 5.07 -7.16 -1.72
CA ALA A 184 5.07 -5.87 -2.37
C ALA A 184 6.01 -4.89 -1.65
N LYS A 185 7.04 -4.46 -2.39
CA LYS A 185 7.98 -3.41 -1.98
C LYS A 185 7.52 -2.04 -2.49
N VAL A 186 6.52 -2.02 -3.37
CA VAL A 186 5.85 -0.81 -3.85
C VAL A 186 4.36 -0.90 -3.49
N GLU A 187 3.86 0.11 -2.80
CA GLU A 187 2.46 0.20 -2.39
C GLU A 187 1.88 1.53 -2.87
N VAL A 188 0.91 1.45 -3.79
CA VAL A 188 0.18 2.63 -4.27
C VAL A 188 -0.98 2.90 -3.34
N VAL A 189 -0.96 4.05 -2.66
CA VAL A 189 -1.98 4.44 -1.68
C VAL A 189 -2.90 5.47 -2.31
N TYR A 190 -4.17 5.09 -2.48
CA TYR A 190 -5.15 5.92 -3.18
C TYR A 190 -5.94 6.81 -2.21
N GLY A 191 -5.79 8.12 -2.40
CA GLY A 191 -6.60 9.12 -1.72
C GLY A 191 -5.95 9.70 -0.45
N LYS A 192 -6.35 10.94 -0.15
CA LYS A 192 -5.77 11.75 0.92
C LYS A 192 -5.99 11.14 2.32
N LYS A 193 -7.20 10.62 2.59
CA LYS A 193 -7.58 10.11 3.92
C LYS A 193 -6.76 8.88 4.32
N VAL A 194 -6.62 7.91 3.41
CA VAL A 194 -5.78 6.73 3.62
C VAL A 194 -4.34 7.14 3.86
N ARG A 195 -3.80 8.04 3.04
CA ARG A 195 -2.43 8.56 3.23
C ARG A 195 -2.23 9.22 4.59
N GLU A 196 -3.17 10.06 5.02
CA GLU A 196 -3.09 10.73 6.33
C GLU A 196 -3.14 9.72 7.47
N ARG A 197 -4.03 8.72 7.40
CA ARG A 197 -4.10 7.66 8.40
C ARG A 197 -2.82 6.82 8.43
N MET A 198 -2.29 6.47 7.25
CA MET A 198 -1.01 5.80 7.08
C MET A 198 0.15 6.55 7.77
N SER A 199 0.22 7.87 7.64
CA SER A 199 1.23 8.69 8.33
C SER A 199 1.07 8.74 9.85
N GLN A 200 -0.11 8.38 10.39
CA GLN A 200 -0.33 8.29 11.84
C GLN A 200 0.11 6.94 12.41
N ILE A 201 0.00 5.86 11.63
CA ILE A 201 0.21 4.49 12.10
C ILE A 201 1.54 3.87 11.62
N HIS A 202 2.26 4.51 10.69
CA HIS A 202 3.56 4.05 10.17
C HIS A 202 4.63 5.16 10.19
N ASP A 203 5.91 4.76 10.32
CA ASP A 203 7.06 5.67 10.17
C ASP A 203 7.34 5.90 8.67
N LEU A 204 6.80 7.00 8.13
CA LEU A 204 6.90 7.38 6.73
C LEU A 204 7.83 8.58 6.54
N GLU A 205 8.96 8.37 5.86
CA GLU A 205 9.90 9.43 5.52
C GLU A 205 9.72 9.88 4.05
N PRO A 206 9.47 11.17 3.76
CA PRO A 206 9.29 11.63 2.39
C PRO A 206 10.61 11.64 1.61
N LEU A 207 10.56 11.13 0.37
CA LEU A 207 11.61 11.22 -0.62
C LEU A 207 11.06 11.95 -1.86
N GLN A 208 11.52 13.18 -2.07
CA GLN A 208 11.18 13.95 -3.26
C GLN A 208 11.98 13.42 -4.46
N LEU A 209 11.29 13.19 -5.57
CA LEU A 209 11.92 12.87 -6.84
C LEU A 209 12.36 14.14 -7.57
N TRP A 210 13.23 13.96 -8.56
CA TRP A 210 13.88 15.05 -9.28
C TRP A 210 13.98 14.74 -10.78
N GLY A 211 14.47 15.72 -11.56
CA GLY A 211 14.53 15.61 -13.01
C GLY A 211 13.14 15.56 -13.62
N GLU A 212 12.88 14.58 -14.50
CA GLU A 212 11.56 14.41 -15.16
C GLU A 212 10.41 14.13 -14.17
N TYR A 213 10.73 13.70 -12.94
CA TYR A 213 9.76 13.36 -11.90
C TYR A 213 9.64 14.43 -10.80
N GLU A 214 10.12 15.65 -11.06
CA GLU A 214 10.01 16.77 -10.12
C GLU A 214 8.55 16.98 -9.66
N GLY A 215 8.36 17.18 -8.35
CA GLY A 215 7.03 17.35 -7.75
C GLY A 215 6.31 16.04 -7.41
N ILE A 216 6.91 14.88 -7.69
CA ILE A 216 6.47 13.58 -7.15
C ILE A 216 7.17 13.30 -5.82
N VAL A 217 6.42 12.84 -4.83
CA VAL A 217 6.92 12.48 -3.51
C VAL A 217 6.58 11.03 -3.23
N LEU A 218 7.61 10.23 -2.99
CA LEU A 218 7.49 8.89 -2.43
C LEU A 218 7.59 8.97 -0.91
N TYR A 219 7.06 7.98 -0.21
CA TYR A 219 7.33 7.80 1.21
C TYR A 219 8.08 6.48 1.42
N LEU A 220 9.13 6.53 2.22
CA LEU A 220 9.93 5.41 2.66
C LEU A 220 9.33 4.91 3.97
N GLU A 221 8.74 3.71 3.98
CA GLU A 221 8.22 3.10 5.21
C GLU A 221 9.36 2.42 5.96
N TRP A 222 9.60 2.84 7.19
CA TRP A 222 10.61 2.25 8.08
C TRP A 222 9.96 1.31 9.09
N LEU A 223 10.61 0.16 9.32
CA LEU A 223 10.24 -0.77 10.39
C LEU A 223 11.37 -0.82 11.43
N SER A 224 10.99 -0.76 12.70
CA SER A 224 11.90 -0.87 13.84
C SER A 224 12.29 -2.33 14.10
N ILE A 225 13.57 -2.57 14.41
CA ILE A 225 14.09 -3.90 14.77
C ILE A 225 14.26 -3.98 16.29
N GLY A 226 13.25 -4.54 16.97
CA GLY A 226 13.33 -4.79 18.41
C GLY A 226 13.59 -3.53 19.24
N THR A 227 14.36 -3.67 20.32
CA THR A 227 14.67 -2.60 21.29
C THR A 227 15.95 -1.81 20.97
N VAL A 228 16.66 -2.16 19.91
CA VAL A 228 17.90 -1.47 19.48
C VAL A 228 17.55 -0.48 18.38
N SER A 229 18.24 0.66 18.29
CA SER A 229 17.99 1.77 17.36
C SER A 229 18.12 1.45 15.85
N GLY A 230 18.07 0.18 15.45
CA GLY A 230 18.04 -0.25 14.06
C GLY A 230 16.64 -0.11 13.48
N ARG A 231 16.55 0.55 12.32
CA ARG A 231 15.37 0.51 11.46
C ARG A 231 15.77 0.05 10.07
N PHE A 232 14.89 -0.67 9.39
CA PHE A 232 15.10 -1.07 7.99
C PHE A 232 14.00 -0.53 7.10
N LEU A 233 14.35 -0.26 5.86
CA LEU A 233 13.40 0.18 4.85
C LEU A 233 12.53 -1.01 4.44
N ALA A 234 11.22 -0.86 4.55
CA ALA A 234 10.28 -1.94 4.31
C ALA A 234 9.68 -1.90 2.90
N ARG A 235 9.38 -0.69 2.40
CA ARG A 235 8.72 -0.46 1.11
C ARG A 235 8.68 1.02 0.73
N PHE A 236 8.42 1.27 -0.55
CA PHE A 236 7.99 2.56 -1.09
C PHE A 236 6.48 2.65 -1.03
N VAL A 237 5.98 3.70 -0.39
CA VAL A 237 4.58 4.12 -0.43
C VAL A 237 4.45 5.24 -1.45
N VAL A 238 3.61 5.02 -2.46
CA VAL A 238 3.41 5.91 -3.60
C VAL A 238 2.01 6.52 -3.52
N PRO A 239 1.86 7.77 -3.06
CA PRO A 239 0.54 8.39 -2.94
C PRO A 239 -0.03 8.74 -4.31
N ALA A 240 -1.25 8.25 -4.57
CA ALA A 240 -2.00 8.51 -5.79
C ALA A 240 -3.32 9.20 -5.49
N TYR A 241 -3.88 9.87 -6.51
CA TYR A 241 -5.24 10.41 -6.42
C TYR A 241 -6.25 9.26 -6.33
N HIS A 242 -7.28 9.42 -5.49
CA HIS A 242 -8.35 8.43 -5.40
C HIS A 242 -9.04 8.27 -6.78
N PRO A 243 -9.33 7.04 -7.27
CA PRO A 243 -9.87 6.84 -8.62
C PRO A 243 -11.16 7.63 -8.88
N GLN A 244 -12.01 7.81 -7.87
CA GLN A 244 -13.24 8.62 -7.95
C GLN A 244 -13.00 10.06 -8.42
N VAL A 245 -11.81 10.64 -8.22
CA VAL A 245 -11.47 11.98 -8.74
C VAL A 245 -11.65 12.04 -10.26
N PHE A 246 -11.26 10.99 -10.97
CA PHE A 246 -11.30 10.92 -12.43
C PHE A 246 -12.70 10.65 -12.98
N LEU A 247 -13.62 10.21 -12.12
CA LEU A 247 -15.04 10.06 -12.47
C LEU A 247 -15.80 11.39 -12.44
N SER A 248 -15.20 12.43 -11.83
CA SER A 248 -15.78 13.78 -11.78
C SER A 248 -15.35 14.64 -12.98
N PRO A 249 -16.16 15.63 -13.41
CA PRO A 249 -15.80 16.52 -14.53
C PRO A 249 -14.46 17.25 -14.38
N GLY A 250 -14.01 17.49 -13.14
CA GLY A 250 -12.73 18.14 -12.84
C GLY A 250 -11.54 17.19 -12.75
N GLY A 251 -11.73 15.88 -12.94
CA GLY A 251 -10.69 14.88 -12.77
C GLY A 251 -9.57 14.95 -13.80
N ALA A 252 -9.90 15.29 -15.04
CA ALA A 252 -8.95 15.31 -16.17
C ALA A 252 -7.72 16.20 -15.94
N ARG A 253 -7.87 17.29 -15.17
CA ARG A 253 -6.75 18.20 -14.83
C ARG A 253 -5.65 17.54 -13.99
N TYR A 254 -5.94 16.41 -13.37
CA TYR A 254 -4.99 15.61 -12.59
C TYR A 254 -4.45 14.42 -13.36
N GLY A 255 -4.95 14.15 -14.58
CA GLY A 255 -4.67 12.94 -15.34
C GLY A 255 -3.18 12.73 -15.61
N ALA A 256 -2.53 13.73 -16.20
CA ALA A 256 -1.08 13.66 -16.49
C ALA A 256 -0.24 13.39 -15.22
N ARG A 257 -0.58 14.05 -14.10
CA ARG A 257 0.14 13.85 -12.83
C ARG A 257 -0.10 12.44 -12.27
N GLN A 258 -1.32 11.92 -12.37
CA GLN A 258 -1.64 10.56 -11.96
C GLN A 258 -0.90 9.53 -12.81
N ASP A 259 -0.83 9.74 -14.13
CA ASP A 259 -0.06 8.88 -15.04
C ASP A 259 1.43 8.87 -14.65
N THR A 260 2.02 10.03 -14.33
CA THR A 260 3.40 10.10 -13.82
C THR A 260 3.58 9.35 -12.49
N ILE A 261 2.66 9.52 -11.53
CA ILE A 261 2.72 8.82 -10.23
C ILE A 261 2.69 7.30 -10.44
N LEU A 262 1.79 6.82 -11.29
CA LEU A 262 1.63 5.39 -11.52
C LEU A 262 2.74 4.81 -12.38
N ARG A 263 3.29 5.58 -13.33
CA ARG A 263 4.54 5.24 -14.02
C ARG A 263 5.66 4.97 -13.03
N VAL A 264 5.89 5.88 -12.07
CA VAL A 264 6.92 5.70 -11.03
C VAL A 264 6.68 4.42 -10.22
N ALA A 265 5.44 4.15 -9.81
CA ALA A 265 5.12 2.92 -9.07
C ALA A 265 5.43 1.65 -9.88
N HIS A 266 5.07 1.62 -11.16
CA HIS A 266 5.31 0.47 -12.03
C HIS A 266 6.81 0.30 -12.34
N GLU A 267 7.54 1.39 -12.62
CA GLU A 267 8.99 1.33 -12.86
C GLU A 267 9.74 0.86 -11.60
N LEU A 268 9.35 1.32 -10.40
CA LEU A 268 9.90 0.80 -9.13
C LEU A 268 9.60 -0.71 -8.95
N ALA A 269 8.44 -1.17 -9.41
CA ALA A 269 8.03 -2.57 -9.32
C ALA A 269 8.58 -3.46 -10.45
N GLY A 270 9.28 -2.89 -11.44
CA GLY A 270 9.75 -3.62 -12.62
C GLY A 270 8.62 -4.09 -13.54
N LEU A 271 7.52 -3.33 -13.61
CA LEU A 271 6.33 -3.65 -14.39
C LEU A 271 6.13 -2.68 -15.55
N ALA A 272 5.47 -3.15 -16.61
CA ALA A 272 5.00 -2.29 -17.68
C ALA A 272 3.90 -1.36 -17.18
N TYR A 273 3.77 -0.18 -17.80
CA TYR A 273 2.68 0.77 -17.53
C TYR A 273 2.07 1.25 -18.84
N LYS A 274 0.85 1.81 -18.74
CA LYS A 274 0.15 2.42 -19.88
C LYS A 274 0.27 3.93 -19.79
N ASP A 275 1.00 4.51 -20.73
CA ASP A 275 1.22 5.95 -20.75
C ASP A 275 -0.06 6.72 -21.12
N GLY A 276 -0.26 7.88 -20.48
CA GLY A 276 -1.38 8.78 -20.74
C GLY A 276 -2.79 8.21 -20.49
N PHE A 277 -2.97 7.16 -19.69
CA PHE A 277 -4.28 6.56 -19.48
C PHE A 277 -5.27 7.52 -18.83
N TYR A 278 -4.90 8.13 -17.69
CA TYR A 278 -5.78 9.07 -16.98
C TYR A 278 -5.87 10.42 -17.68
N GLN A 279 -4.81 10.85 -18.36
CA GLN A 279 -4.83 12.05 -19.20
C GLN A 279 -5.84 11.94 -20.35
N ASN A 280 -5.94 10.76 -20.96
CA ASN A 280 -6.85 10.49 -22.08
C ASN A 280 -8.17 9.85 -21.63
N PHE A 281 -8.38 9.71 -20.32
CA PHE A 281 -9.58 9.08 -19.79
C PHE A 281 -10.83 9.91 -20.09
N ASN A 282 -11.87 9.23 -20.56
CA ASN A 282 -13.19 9.80 -20.76
C ASN A 282 -14.23 8.89 -20.08
N THR A 283 -15.18 9.45 -19.33
CA THR A 283 -16.21 8.70 -18.61
C THR A 283 -17.08 7.81 -19.53
N THR A 284 -17.16 8.13 -20.82
CA THR A 284 -17.78 7.24 -21.82
C THR A 284 -17.12 5.86 -21.94
N MET A 285 -15.85 5.73 -21.54
CA MET A 285 -15.13 4.45 -21.50
C MET A 285 -15.75 3.49 -20.46
N ILE A 286 -16.27 4.03 -19.34
CA ILE A 286 -16.96 3.24 -18.30
C ILE A 286 -18.35 2.84 -18.76
N ASN A 287 -19.08 3.76 -19.41
CA ASN A 287 -20.41 3.44 -19.94
C ASN A 287 -20.35 2.33 -21.00
N LYS A 288 -19.24 2.24 -21.75
CA LYS A 288 -19.00 1.19 -22.74
C LYS A 288 -18.55 -0.14 -22.13
N SER A 289 -18.03 -0.15 -20.90
CA SER A 289 -17.56 -1.38 -20.24
C SER A 289 -18.66 -2.12 -19.46
N GLY A 290 -19.89 -1.61 -19.45
CA GLY A 290 -21.01 -2.23 -18.71
C GLY A 290 -20.91 -2.06 -17.19
N VAL A 291 -19.94 -1.27 -16.72
CA VAL A 291 -19.76 -0.92 -15.30
C VAL A 291 -20.89 0.00 -14.87
N ARG A 292 -21.45 -0.24 -13.67
CA ARG A 292 -22.50 0.64 -13.14
C ARG A 292 -21.94 2.06 -13.04
N PRO A 293 -22.58 3.07 -13.63
CA PRO A 293 -22.18 4.44 -13.42
C PRO A 293 -22.16 4.69 -11.92
N HIS A 294 -21.04 5.23 -11.42
CA HIS A 294 -20.96 5.76 -10.07
C HIS A 294 -22.01 6.89 -10.02
N HIS A 295 -23.22 6.57 -9.57
CA HIS A 295 -24.29 7.55 -9.47
C HIS A 295 -23.86 8.53 -8.38
N TYR A 296 -23.28 9.65 -8.81
CA TYR A 296 -22.98 10.80 -7.95
C TYR A 296 -24.27 11.40 -7.34
N ILE A 297 -25.44 10.88 -7.72
CA ILE A 297 -26.77 11.41 -7.42
C ILE A 297 -27.69 10.21 -7.24
N THR A 298 -28.17 9.95 -6.01
CA THR A 298 -29.20 8.99 -5.52
C THR A 298 -28.78 8.02 -4.42
N SER A 299 -27.60 8.18 -3.82
CA SER A 299 -27.27 7.48 -2.56
C SER A 299 -27.97 8.05 -1.33
N SER A 300 -28.70 9.17 -1.41
CA SER A 300 -29.20 9.85 -0.20
C SER A 300 -30.12 9.00 0.67
N LYS A 301 -30.98 8.13 0.12
CA LYS A 301 -31.90 7.34 0.96
C LYS A 301 -31.26 6.13 1.62
N LEU A 302 -30.42 5.38 0.90
CA LEU A 302 -29.72 4.23 1.44
C LEU A 302 -28.54 4.64 2.35
N ALA A 303 -27.83 5.72 1.99
CA ALA A 303 -26.78 6.27 2.84
C ALA A 303 -27.36 6.86 4.12
N VAL A 304 -28.52 7.55 4.09
CA VAL A 304 -29.15 8.06 5.32
C VAL A 304 -29.58 6.92 6.24
N VAL A 305 -30.18 5.85 5.72
CA VAL A 305 -30.55 4.69 6.57
C VAL A 305 -29.31 3.99 7.14
N ALA A 306 -28.28 3.77 6.33
CA ALA A 306 -27.02 3.18 6.79
C ALA A 306 -26.28 4.09 7.80
N GLU A 307 -26.29 5.40 7.58
CA GLU A 307 -25.72 6.41 8.47
C GLU A 307 -26.51 6.51 9.79
N GLU A 308 -27.84 6.44 9.77
CA GLU A 308 -28.66 6.38 10.97
C GLU A 308 -28.42 5.10 11.78
N GLU A 309 -28.32 3.94 11.13
CA GLU A 309 -27.99 2.67 11.80
C GLU A 309 -26.57 2.70 12.37
N LEU A 310 -25.61 3.23 11.62
CA LEU A 310 -24.23 3.37 12.08
C LEU A 310 -24.11 4.34 13.25
N ASN A 311 -24.78 5.49 13.19
CA ASN A 311 -24.80 6.47 14.27
C ASN A 311 -25.43 5.90 15.55
N LYS A 312 -26.48 5.08 15.43
CA LYS A 312 -27.04 4.32 16.57
C LYS A 312 -26.03 3.33 17.14
N ASN A 313 -25.32 2.59 16.28
CA ASN A 313 -24.29 1.64 16.72
C ASN A 313 -23.13 2.35 17.44
N ILE A 314 -22.69 3.51 16.94
CA ILE A 314 -21.65 4.33 17.58
C ILE A 314 -22.14 4.82 18.95
N ALA A 315 -23.37 5.34 19.04
CA ALA A 315 -23.94 5.80 20.30
C ALA A 315 -23.99 4.68 21.35
N ASP A 316 -24.45 3.48 20.95
CA ASP A 316 -24.52 2.30 21.81
C ASP A 316 -23.12 1.82 22.30
N MET A 317 -22.06 2.08 21.52
CA MET A 317 -20.66 1.77 21.90
C MET A 317 -20.03 2.83 22.81
N VAL A 318 -20.48 4.08 22.72
CA VAL A 318 -19.95 5.23 23.50
C VAL A 318 -20.67 5.38 24.84
N GLU A 319 -21.85 4.77 25.04
CA GLU A 319 -22.47 4.71 26.36
C GLU A 319 -21.49 4.10 27.38
N PRO A 320 -21.28 4.75 28.55
CA PRO A 320 -20.26 4.36 29.50
C PRO A 320 -20.65 3.03 30.17
N ARG A 321 -20.28 1.92 29.54
CA ARG A 321 -20.03 0.68 30.28
C ARG A 321 -18.96 1.03 31.29
N LYS A 322 -19.25 0.82 32.58
CA LYS A 322 -18.28 0.96 33.69
C LYS A 322 -17.10 0.02 33.42
N LEU A 323 -16.15 0.48 32.63
CA LEU A 323 -14.93 -0.24 32.31
C LEU A 323 -14.00 -0.04 33.50
N GLY A 324 -13.73 -1.13 34.22
CA GLY A 324 -12.60 -1.22 35.12
C GLY A 324 -11.30 -0.91 34.36
N PRO A 325 -10.21 -0.55 35.07
CA PRO A 325 -8.99 -0.08 34.45
C PRO A 325 -8.46 -1.09 33.43
N ILE A 326 -8.34 -0.66 32.18
CA ILE A 326 -7.77 -1.44 31.08
C ILE A 326 -6.26 -1.55 31.32
N SER A 327 -5.81 -2.77 31.63
CA SER A 327 -4.38 -3.12 31.63
C SER A 327 -3.82 -2.99 30.22
N ARG A 328 -2.70 -2.27 30.08
CA ARG A 328 -1.91 -2.21 28.85
C ARG A 328 -1.62 -3.64 28.37
N VAL A 329 -2.04 -3.96 27.16
CA VAL A 329 -1.69 -5.22 26.49
C VAL A 329 -0.18 -5.21 26.26
N ARG A 330 0.55 -5.96 27.10
CA ARG A 330 1.89 -6.44 26.78
C ARG A 330 1.71 -7.54 25.73
N LEU A 331 2.35 -7.38 24.57
CA LEU A 331 2.60 -8.49 23.68
C LEU A 331 3.31 -9.61 24.48
N PRO A 332 2.86 -10.88 24.39
CA PRO A 332 3.60 -11.96 25.00
C PRO A 332 4.98 -12.07 24.31
N PRO A 333 6.07 -12.31 25.07
CA PRO A 333 7.35 -12.60 24.46
C PRO A 333 7.21 -13.84 23.58
N SER A 334 7.68 -13.73 22.33
CA SER A 334 7.85 -14.88 21.44
C SER A 334 8.62 -15.96 22.17
N GLU A 335 8.07 -17.17 22.25
CA GLU A 335 8.74 -18.34 22.80
C GLU A 335 10.07 -18.52 22.07
N THR A 336 11.15 -18.19 22.77
CA THR A 336 12.52 -18.46 22.34
C THR A 336 12.69 -19.97 22.28
N GLY A 337 12.78 -20.51 21.07
CA GLY A 337 13.35 -21.83 20.83
C GLY A 337 14.74 -21.86 21.47
N ALA A 338 14.91 -22.78 22.43
CA ALA A 338 16.18 -23.03 23.08
C ALA A 338 17.22 -23.43 22.03
N VAL A 339 18.18 -22.55 21.76
CA VAL A 339 19.42 -22.93 21.09
C VAL A 339 20.26 -23.67 22.13
N THR A 340 20.17 -25.00 22.12
CA THR A 340 21.08 -25.87 22.85
C THR A 340 22.44 -25.78 22.18
N VAL A 341 23.30 -24.89 22.68
CA VAL A 341 24.72 -24.88 22.32
C VAL A 341 25.37 -26.04 23.06
N PHE A 342 25.67 -27.11 22.34
CA PHE A 342 26.58 -28.16 22.82
C PHE A 342 27.98 -27.58 22.95
N TYR A 343 28.44 -27.35 24.18
CA TYR A 343 29.87 -27.21 24.48
C TYR A 343 30.39 -28.54 25.00
N SER A 344 31.12 -29.24 24.14
CA SER A 344 32.02 -30.34 24.49
C SER A 344 33.39 -29.77 24.88
N GLY A 345 33.97 -30.27 25.97
CA GLY A 345 35.38 -30.03 26.35
C GLY A 345 35.52 -29.69 27.84
N THR A 346 35.51 -30.67 28.73
CA THR A 346 36.67 -31.41 29.28
C THR A 346 37.62 -30.56 30.14
N ASP A 347 37.67 -30.97 31.42
CA ASP A 347 38.82 -30.92 32.35
C ASP A 347 39.33 -29.54 32.82
N ARG A 348 39.81 -29.35 34.05
CA ARG A 348 39.74 -30.00 35.37
C ARG A 348 40.51 -29.04 36.29
N ALA A 349 40.09 -28.92 37.55
CA ALA A 349 40.86 -28.52 38.74
C ALA A 349 42.21 -27.79 38.56
N TYR A 350 42.29 -26.54 39.04
CA TYR A 350 42.92 -26.18 40.32
C TYR A 350 42.51 -24.76 40.72
#